data_AF-K9Z652-F1
#
_entry.id   AF-K9Z652-F1
#
_cell.length_a   1.000
_cell.length_b   1.000
_cell.length_c   1.000
_cell.angle_alpha   90.00
_cell.angle_beta   90.00
_cell.angle_gamma   90.00
#
_symmetry.space_group_name_H-M   'P 1'
#
loop_
_entity.id
_entity.type
_entity.pdbx_description
1 polymer ?
#
loop_
_entity_poly.entity_id
_entity_poly.type
_entity_poly.pdbx_seq_one_letter_code
_entity_poly.pdbx_strand_id
1 'polypeptide(L)'
;MLIKSNHSTLSMNYKELLISIYQEVIEGKSYSSKINNGTLKNIEIIAKKCFSQKGVYTVLVTLIIYKILHPEQDIRNHQAQIEGGFSGRVIDTQYISPTLRELGLPAMAESGWTTRSLEQPYPYTLDYQGRIGNKQVKKAFLELLDTIQNQKINPKYILHELLTQIIVIQQLNKVVIQPLNNAEKLTINKIIKVLDSQFSFNYKIFGGSKLPVLAFYSLYDDLELKSVHKQKWIELLKELENDL
;
A
#
# COMPACT_ATOMS: atom_id res chain seq x y z
N MET A 1 -28.94 -34.97 -29.67
CA MET A 1 -27.89 -34.78 -28.65
C MET A 1 -27.40 -33.35 -28.78
N LEU A 2 -28.01 -32.42 -28.05
CA LEU A 2 -27.67 -30.99 -28.07
C LEU A 2 -26.61 -30.75 -27.00
N ILE A 3 -25.40 -30.41 -27.44
CA ILE A 3 -24.34 -29.94 -26.55
C ILE A 3 -24.72 -28.52 -26.13
N LYS A 4 -25.21 -28.37 -24.89
CA LYS A 4 -25.34 -27.06 -24.26
C LYS A 4 -23.93 -26.51 -24.05
N SER A 5 -23.62 -25.41 -24.72
CA SER A 5 -22.46 -24.57 -24.44
C SER A 5 -22.62 -23.97 -23.03
N ASN A 6 -21.87 -24.50 -22.07
CA ASN A 6 -21.67 -23.86 -20.78
C ASN A 6 -20.77 -22.63 -20.98
N HIS A 7 -21.38 -21.49 -21.33
CA HIS A 7 -20.76 -20.20 -21.02
C HIS A 7 -20.91 -19.95 -19.52
N SER A 8 -19.96 -20.44 -18.73
CA SER A 8 -19.74 -19.92 -17.39
C SER A 8 -19.10 -18.54 -17.54
N THR A 9 -19.90 -17.48 -17.52
CA THR A 9 -19.41 -16.13 -17.21
C THR A 9 -18.80 -16.23 -15.81
N LEU A 10 -17.48 -16.35 -15.73
CA LEU A 10 -16.77 -16.33 -14.46
C LEU A 10 -17.06 -14.96 -13.83
N SER A 11 -17.88 -14.94 -12.78
CA SER A 11 -18.10 -13.73 -11.98
C SER A 11 -16.75 -13.28 -11.46
N MET A 12 -16.31 -12.08 -11.87
CA MET A 12 -15.01 -11.54 -11.48
C MET A 12 -14.95 -11.37 -9.97
N ASN A 13 -14.01 -12.03 -9.31
CA ASN A 13 -13.85 -11.90 -7.86
C ASN A 13 -13.09 -10.61 -7.47
N TYR A 14 -13.06 -10.27 -6.18
CA TYR A 14 -12.42 -9.05 -5.67
C TYR A 14 -10.94 -8.91 -6.08
N LYS A 15 -10.19 -10.01 -6.08
CA LYS A 15 -8.78 -10.05 -6.48
C LYS A 15 -8.62 -9.80 -7.97
N GLU A 16 -9.37 -10.53 -8.80
CA GLU A 16 -9.35 -10.38 -10.26
C GLU A 16 -9.69 -8.96 -10.68
N LEU A 17 -10.70 -8.34 -10.06
CA LEU A 17 -11.08 -6.96 -10.36
C LEU A 17 -9.93 -5.99 -10.03
N LEU A 18 -9.32 -6.09 -8.85
CA LEU A 18 -8.20 -5.24 -8.47
C LEU A 18 -7.00 -5.41 -9.43
N ILE A 19 -6.66 -6.65 -9.79
CA ILE A 19 -5.59 -6.94 -10.77
C ILE A 19 -5.93 -6.32 -12.13
N SER A 20 -7.18 -6.44 -12.60
CA SER A 20 -7.56 -5.88 -13.90
C SER A 20 -7.44 -4.36 -13.94
N ILE A 21 -7.85 -3.66 -12.88
CA ILE A 21 -7.73 -2.19 -12.81
C ILE A 21 -6.24 -1.80 -12.72
N TYR A 22 -5.43 -2.57 -11.99
CA TYR A 22 -3.99 -2.36 -11.97
C TYR A 22 -3.36 -2.54 -13.36
N GLN A 23 -3.74 -3.58 -14.10
CA GLN A 23 -3.25 -3.82 -15.47
C GLN A 23 -3.61 -2.66 -16.41
N GLU A 24 -4.82 -2.11 -16.32
CA GLU A 24 -5.20 -0.92 -17.08
C GLU A 24 -4.29 0.29 -16.83
N VAL A 25 -3.87 0.47 -15.58
CA VAL A 25 -2.92 1.53 -15.22
C VAL A 25 -1.55 1.28 -15.87
N ILE A 26 -1.06 0.03 -15.85
CA ILE A 26 0.20 -0.35 -16.49
C ILE A 26 0.14 -0.19 -18.02
N GLU A 27 -1.02 -0.45 -18.63
CA GLU A 27 -1.29 -0.23 -20.05
C GLU A 27 -1.39 1.26 -20.43
N GLY A 28 -1.33 2.18 -19.46
CA GLY A 28 -1.35 3.62 -19.71
C GLY A 28 -2.74 4.18 -20.04
N LYS A 29 -3.82 3.46 -19.69
CA LYS A 29 -5.18 4.03 -19.80
C LYS A 29 -5.30 5.23 -18.86
N SER A 30 -6.18 6.17 -19.19
CA SER A 30 -6.40 7.36 -18.36
C SER A 30 -7.88 7.72 -18.29
N TYR A 31 -8.32 8.01 -17.07
CA TYR A 31 -9.69 8.46 -16.78
C TYR A 31 -9.72 9.83 -16.09
N SER A 32 -8.57 10.48 -15.92
CA SER A 32 -8.42 11.76 -15.21
C SER A 32 -9.40 12.84 -15.70
N SER A 33 -9.65 12.93 -17.02
CA SER A 33 -10.60 13.88 -17.62
C SER A 33 -12.07 13.64 -17.23
N LYS A 34 -12.39 12.47 -16.67
CA LYS A 34 -13.72 12.10 -16.17
C LYS A 34 -13.89 12.39 -14.67
N ILE A 35 -12.87 12.95 -14.03
CA ILE A 35 -12.81 13.24 -12.60
C ILE A 35 -12.70 14.76 -12.42
N ASN A 36 -13.53 15.33 -11.56
CA ASN A 36 -13.44 16.77 -11.28
C ASN A 36 -12.19 17.09 -10.43
N ASN A 37 -11.75 18.36 -10.46
CA ASN A 37 -10.54 18.81 -9.77
C ASN A 37 -10.57 18.60 -8.24
N GLY A 38 -11.74 18.71 -7.60
CA GLY A 38 -11.87 18.47 -6.16
C GLY A 38 -11.61 17.01 -5.80
N THR A 39 -12.21 16.09 -6.56
CA THR A 39 -11.99 14.66 -6.43
C THR A 39 -10.55 14.27 -6.75
N LEU A 40 -9.94 14.83 -7.81
CA LEU A 40 -8.52 14.61 -8.13
C LEU A 40 -7.60 15.03 -6.98
N LYS A 41 -7.85 16.19 -6.38
CA LYS A 41 -7.08 16.67 -5.22
C LYS A 41 -7.20 15.74 -4.01
N ASN A 42 -8.40 15.20 -3.78
CA ASN A 42 -8.59 14.22 -2.69
C ASN A 42 -7.86 12.90 -2.98
N ILE A 43 -7.88 12.42 -4.22
CA ILE A 43 -7.08 11.25 -4.64
C ILE A 43 -5.59 11.51 -4.38
N GLU A 44 -5.08 12.68 -4.77
CA GLU A 44 -3.69 13.07 -4.58
C GLU A 44 -3.26 13.09 -3.12
N ILE A 45 -4.12 13.58 -2.22
CA ILE A 45 -3.87 13.56 -0.77
C ILE A 45 -3.70 12.13 -0.25
N ILE A 46 -4.57 11.20 -0.68
CA ILE A 46 -4.48 9.80 -0.27
C ILE A 46 -3.23 9.14 -0.87
N ALA A 47 -2.97 9.34 -2.17
CA ALA A 47 -1.82 8.79 -2.88
C ALA A 47 -0.50 9.21 -2.22
N LYS A 48 -0.32 10.51 -1.92
CA LYS A 48 0.90 11.03 -1.26
C LYS A 48 1.11 10.49 0.16
N LYS A 49 0.06 10.02 0.82
CA LYS A 49 0.13 9.51 2.20
C LYS A 49 0.03 7.99 2.30
N CYS A 50 -0.18 7.27 1.20
CA CYS A 50 -0.43 5.81 1.21
C CYS A 50 0.62 5.00 1.98
N PHE A 51 1.90 5.37 1.93
CA PHE A 51 2.97 4.67 2.67
C PHE A 51 2.95 4.90 4.19
N SER A 52 2.51 6.08 4.62
CA SER A 52 2.45 6.49 6.03
C SER A 52 1.08 6.23 6.68
N GLN A 53 0.03 6.19 5.86
CA GLN A 53 -1.38 6.03 6.26
C GLN A 53 -1.99 4.82 5.55
N LYS A 54 -1.24 3.70 5.52
CA LYS A 54 -1.59 2.46 4.81
C LYS A 54 -3.00 1.97 5.11
N GLY A 55 -3.43 2.05 6.38
CA GLY A 55 -4.78 1.62 6.77
C GLY A 55 -5.90 2.37 6.04
N VAL A 56 -5.83 3.70 5.95
CA VAL A 56 -6.85 4.51 5.25
C VAL A 56 -6.89 4.17 3.77
N TYR A 57 -5.71 4.04 3.16
CA TYR A 57 -5.58 3.66 1.75
C TYR A 57 -6.18 2.28 1.48
N THR A 58 -5.81 1.27 2.26
CA THR A 58 -6.28 -0.12 2.09
C THR A 58 -7.79 -0.23 2.28
N VAL A 59 -8.35 0.47 3.28
CA VAL A 59 -9.81 0.56 3.49
C VAL A 59 -10.47 1.18 2.27
N LEU A 60 -9.97 2.31 1.76
CA LEU A 60 -10.54 2.97 0.58
C LEU A 60 -10.57 2.03 -0.64
N VAL A 61 -9.45 1.33 -0.93
CA VAL A 61 -9.39 0.34 -2.03
C VAL A 61 -10.44 -0.75 -1.85
N THR A 62 -10.56 -1.30 -0.64
CA THR A 62 -11.54 -2.34 -0.31
C THR A 62 -12.97 -1.87 -0.60
N LEU A 63 -13.32 -0.67 -0.12
CA LEU A 63 -14.65 -0.10 -0.29
C LEU A 63 -14.97 0.18 -1.76
N ILE A 64 -14.01 0.72 -2.54
CA ILE A 64 -14.22 0.98 -3.97
C ILE A 64 -14.42 -0.33 -4.74
N ILE A 65 -13.56 -1.33 -4.51
CA ILE A 65 -13.67 -2.64 -5.14
C ILE A 65 -15.03 -3.28 -4.83
N TYR A 66 -15.48 -3.19 -3.57
CA TYR A 66 -16.80 -3.69 -3.19
C TYR A 66 -17.93 -2.96 -3.92
N LYS A 67 -17.88 -1.62 -4.01
CA LYS A 67 -18.90 -0.83 -4.72
C LYS A 67 -19.04 -1.21 -6.18
N ILE A 68 -17.93 -1.52 -6.86
CA ILE A 68 -17.94 -1.90 -8.28
C ILE A 68 -18.68 -3.22 -8.48
N LEU A 69 -18.47 -4.19 -7.58
CA LEU A 69 -19.13 -5.50 -7.64
C LEU A 69 -20.55 -5.50 -7.06
N HIS A 70 -20.86 -4.57 -6.16
CA HIS A 70 -22.15 -4.42 -5.49
C HIS A 70 -22.66 -2.97 -5.63
N PRO A 71 -23.15 -2.56 -6.82
CA PRO A 71 -23.50 -1.16 -7.11
C PRO A 71 -24.55 -0.57 -6.17
N GLU A 72 -25.47 -1.38 -5.67
CA GLU A 72 -26.55 -0.95 -4.76
C GLU A 72 -26.07 -0.76 -3.32
N GLN A 73 -24.90 -1.29 -2.94
CA GLN A 73 -24.40 -1.18 -1.58
C GLN A 73 -23.98 0.26 -1.26
N ASP A 74 -24.45 0.80 -0.14
CA ASP A 74 -23.80 1.95 0.49
C ASP A 74 -22.52 1.50 1.20
N ILE A 75 -21.38 1.83 0.60
CA ILE A 75 -20.07 1.39 1.11
C ILE A 75 -19.62 2.11 2.39
N ARG A 76 -20.36 3.13 2.83
CA ARG A 76 -20.10 3.78 4.13
C ARG A 76 -20.52 2.85 5.28
N ASN A 77 -21.50 1.97 5.06
CA ASN A 77 -21.94 0.92 5.99
C ASN A 77 -21.04 -0.31 5.86
N HIS A 78 -19.83 -0.18 6.40
CA HIS A 78 -18.72 -1.06 6.07
C HIS A 78 -18.50 -2.25 7.03
N GLN A 79 -19.38 -2.41 8.02
CA GLN A 79 -19.37 -3.51 8.99
C GLN A 79 -20.72 -4.21 9.01
N ALA A 80 -20.73 -5.53 9.16
CA ALA A 80 -21.96 -6.34 9.21
C ALA A 80 -22.92 -5.96 10.35
N GLN A 81 -22.40 -5.32 11.41
CA GLN A 81 -23.20 -4.85 12.55
C GLN A 81 -23.84 -3.46 12.33
N ILE A 82 -23.42 -2.74 11.28
CA ILE A 82 -24.11 -1.51 10.84
C ILE A 82 -25.31 -1.96 10.01
N GLU A 83 -26.47 -1.32 10.20
CA GLU A 83 -27.66 -1.61 9.41
C GLU A 83 -27.37 -1.45 7.89
N GLY A 84 -27.74 -2.48 7.12
CA GLY A 84 -27.43 -2.53 5.68
C GLY A 84 -25.92 -2.62 5.39
N GLY A 85 -25.10 -3.06 6.35
CA GLY A 85 -23.66 -3.14 6.19
C GLY A 85 -23.13 -4.50 5.74
N PHE A 86 -21.83 -4.55 5.42
CA PHE A 86 -21.14 -5.74 4.94
C PHE A 86 -19.80 -5.95 5.66
N SER A 87 -19.15 -7.11 5.48
CA SER A 87 -17.90 -7.42 6.18
C SER A 87 -16.65 -6.93 5.43
N GLY A 88 -16.37 -5.61 5.48
CA GLY A 88 -15.22 -5.00 4.82
C GLY A 88 -13.86 -5.63 5.21
N ARG A 89 -13.70 -5.98 6.49
CA ARG A 89 -12.46 -6.60 7.00
C ARG A 89 -12.20 -7.98 6.40
N VAL A 90 -13.23 -8.79 6.23
CA VAL A 90 -13.10 -10.14 5.65
C VAL A 90 -12.61 -10.04 4.20
N ILE A 91 -13.21 -9.13 3.43
CA ILE A 91 -12.82 -8.88 2.04
C ILE A 91 -11.37 -8.39 1.95
N ASP A 92 -10.99 -7.45 2.82
CA ASP A 92 -9.62 -6.93 2.85
C ASP A 92 -8.59 -8.03 3.14
N THR A 93 -8.82 -8.78 4.22
CA THR A 93 -7.89 -9.81 4.71
C THR A 93 -7.73 -10.94 3.69
N GLN A 94 -8.84 -11.35 3.05
CA GLN A 94 -8.83 -12.47 2.11
C GLN A 94 -8.34 -12.08 0.70
N TYR A 95 -8.64 -10.87 0.25
CA TYR A 95 -8.43 -10.50 -1.15
C TYR A 95 -7.59 -9.22 -1.33
N ILE A 96 -7.90 -8.12 -0.65
CA ILE A 96 -7.32 -6.81 -0.99
C ILE A 96 -5.87 -6.68 -0.50
N SER A 97 -5.62 -6.76 0.82
CA SER A 97 -4.26 -6.65 1.37
C SER A 97 -3.28 -7.67 0.75
N PRO A 98 -3.63 -8.97 0.58
CA PRO A 98 -2.78 -9.92 -0.13
C PRO A 98 -2.48 -9.51 -1.58
N THR A 99 -3.50 -9.12 -2.35
CA THR A 99 -3.32 -8.73 -3.76
C THR A 99 -2.46 -7.47 -3.90
N LEU A 100 -2.64 -6.48 -3.03
CA LEU A 100 -1.79 -5.29 -3.01
C LEU A 100 -0.32 -5.65 -2.78
N ARG A 101 -0.02 -6.60 -1.89
CA ARG A 101 1.36 -7.10 -1.68
C ARG A 101 1.91 -7.82 -2.90
N GLU A 102 1.12 -8.71 -3.50
CA GLU A 102 1.51 -9.41 -4.73
C GLU A 102 1.85 -8.43 -5.87
N LEU A 103 1.13 -7.31 -5.95
CA LEU A 103 1.37 -6.24 -6.93
C LEU A 103 2.50 -5.26 -6.54
N GLY A 104 3.16 -5.46 -5.40
CA GLY A 104 4.20 -4.55 -4.89
C GLY A 104 3.68 -3.17 -4.46
N LEU A 105 2.37 -3.04 -4.23
CA LEU A 105 1.73 -1.79 -3.78
C LEU A 105 1.81 -1.67 -2.24
N PRO A 106 1.69 -0.44 -1.69
CA PRO A 106 1.71 -0.24 -0.24
C PRO A 106 0.58 -1.01 0.42
N ALA A 107 0.88 -1.94 1.33
CA ALA A 107 -0.14 -2.72 2.01
C ALA A 107 0.16 -2.83 3.51
N MET A 108 -0.90 -3.04 4.30
CA MET A 108 -0.77 -3.46 5.68
C MET A 108 -0.26 -4.90 5.76
N ALA A 109 0.40 -5.26 6.85
CA ALA A 109 0.87 -6.63 7.07
C ALA A 109 -0.30 -7.61 7.19
N GLU A 110 -1.38 -7.20 7.87
CA GLU A 110 -2.59 -8.00 8.02
C GLU A 110 -3.77 -7.37 7.28
N SER A 111 -4.21 -6.19 7.74
CA SER A 111 -5.39 -5.51 7.20
C SER A 111 -5.36 -4.01 7.53
N GLY A 112 -6.01 -3.17 6.71
CA GLY A 112 -6.27 -1.76 7.04
C GLY A 112 -7.21 -1.56 8.22
N TRP A 113 -8.05 -2.56 8.47
CA TRP A 113 -9.11 -2.55 9.48
C TRP A 113 -8.63 -2.81 10.91
N THR A 114 -7.35 -3.13 11.13
CA THR A 114 -6.76 -3.19 12.49
C THR A 114 -6.44 -1.80 13.06
N THR A 115 -6.68 -0.75 12.27
CA THR A 115 -6.53 0.63 12.71
C THR A 115 -7.73 1.04 13.56
N ARG A 116 -7.52 1.32 14.86
CA ARG A 116 -8.58 1.70 15.81
C ARG A 116 -9.54 2.79 15.35
N SER A 117 -9.06 3.74 14.54
CA SER A 117 -9.89 4.82 14.02
C SER A 117 -10.77 4.44 12.82
N LEU A 118 -10.55 3.26 12.23
CA LEU A 118 -11.28 2.72 11.07
C LEU A 118 -12.16 1.52 11.46
N GLU A 119 -11.93 0.90 12.62
CA GLU A 119 -12.78 -0.20 13.12
C GLU A 119 -14.02 0.27 13.89
N GLN A 120 -14.22 1.59 14.07
CA GLN A 120 -15.37 2.10 14.83
C GLN A 120 -16.69 1.78 14.12
N PRO A 121 -17.75 1.36 14.84
CA PRO A 121 -19.01 0.89 14.27
C PRO A 121 -19.93 2.02 13.81
N TYR A 122 -19.37 3.07 13.21
CA TYR A 122 -20.11 4.20 12.67
C TYR A 122 -19.94 4.27 11.16
N PRO A 123 -20.99 4.58 10.38
CA PRO A 123 -20.86 4.77 8.94
C PRO A 123 -19.79 5.83 8.59
N TYR A 124 -19.08 5.62 7.48
CA TYR A 124 -18.09 6.60 6.97
C TYR A 124 -18.73 7.79 6.24
N THR A 125 -19.68 8.45 6.88
CA THR A 125 -20.27 9.71 6.43
C THR A 125 -19.33 10.89 6.69
N LEU A 126 -19.64 12.07 6.14
CA LEU A 126 -18.80 13.27 6.29
C LEU A 126 -18.60 13.70 7.76
N ASP A 127 -19.52 13.32 8.64
CA ASP A 127 -19.51 13.55 10.09
C ASP A 127 -18.92 12.37 10.90
N TYR A 128 -18.24 11.42 10.25
CA TYR A 128 -17.63 10.26 10.93
C TYR A 128 -16.75 10.66 12.12
N GLN A 129 -17.00 10.07 13.29
CA GLN A 129 -16.39 10.45 14.57
C GLN A 129 -14.99 9.83 14.79
N GLY A 130 -14.62 8.77 14.05
CA GLY A 130 -13.33 8.11 14.22
C GLY A 130 -12.13 9.04 14.00
N ARG A 131 -11.12 8.93 14.87
CA ARG A 131 -9.95 9.83 14.89
C ARG A 131 -8.86 9.38 13.90
N ILE A 132 -9.04 9.68 12.62
CA ILE A 132 -7.96 9.59 11.63
C ILE A 132 -7.02 10.80 11.84
N GLY A 133 -5.81 10.54 12.33
CA GLY A 133 -4.91 11.57 12.88
C GLY A 133 -4.55 12.70 11.91
N ASN A 134 -4.34 12.40 10.63
CA ASN A 134 -4.13 13.43 9.61
C ASN A 134 -5.48 13.96 9.11
N LYS A 135 -5.81 15.21 9.46
CA LYS A 135 -7.09 15.85 9.14
C LYS A 135 -7.34 15.98 7.63
N GLN A 136 -6.31 16.24 6.83
CA GLN A 136 -6.45 16.32 5.37
C GLN A 136 -6.77 14.95 4.78
N VAL A 137 -6.09 13.90 5.25
CA VAL A 137 -6.36 12.51 4.85
C VAL A 137 -7.76 12.08 5.28
N LYS A 138 -8.19 12.41 6.50
CA LYS A 138 -9.56 12.14 6.98
C LYS A 138 -10.59 12.78 6.04
N LYS A 139 -10.44 14.07 5.77
CA LYS A 139 -11.34 14.83 4.90
C LYS A 139 -11.40 14.22 3.49
N ALA A 140 -10.24 14.01 2.87
CA ALA A 140 -10.16 13.43 1.53
C ALA A 140 -10.79 12.02 1.47
N PHE A 141 -10.56 11.18 2.47
CA PHE A 141 -11.15 9.84 2.56
C PHE A 141 -12.68 9.89 2.60
N LEU A 142 -13.26 10.70 3.50
CA LEU A 142 -14.71 10.79 3.65
C LEU A 142 -15.37 11.45 2.43
N GLU A 143 -14.76 12.50 1.86
CA GLU A 143 -15.27 13.16 0.66
C GLU A 143 -15.21 12.26 -0.59
N LEU A 144 -14.22 11.36 -0.69
CA LEU A 144 -14.16 10.37 -1.76
C LEU A 144 -15.28 9.33 -1.62
N LEU A 145 -15.54 8.82 -0.42
CA LEU A 145 -16.64 7.89 -0.18
C LEU A 145 -17.99 8.54 -0.46
N ASP A 146 -18.18 9.80 -0.03
CA ASP A 146 -19.38 10.56 -0.31
C ASP A 146 -19.56 10.80 -1.82
N THR A 147 -18.47 11.14 -2.52
CA THR A 147 -18.44 11.28 -3.98
C THR A 147 -18.85 9.97 -4.67
N ILE A 148 -18.32 8.83 -4.24
CA ILE A 148 -18.65 7.51 -4.80
C ILE A 148 -20.12 7.15 -4.56
N GLN A 149 -20.66 7.50 -3.40
CA GLN A 149 -22.01 7.11 -3.00
C GLN A 149 -23.08 8.01 -3.60
N ASN A 150 -22.87 9.33 -3.60
CA ASN A 150 -23.88 10.32 -3.95
C ASN A 150 -23.70 10.91 -5.35
N GLN A 151 -22.48 10.94 -5.88
CA GLN A 151 -22.20 11.48 -7.21
C GLN A 151 -22.11 10.33 -8.21
N LYS A 152 -22.69 10.50 -9.41
CA LYS A 152 -22.69 9.48 -10.48
C LYS A 152 -21.32 9.34 -11.16
N ILE A 153 -20.24 9.27 -10.39
CA ILE A 153 -18.91 8.94 -10.90
C ILE A 153 -18.70 7.43 -10.84
N ASN A 154 -18.09 6.87 -11.87
CA ASN A 154 -17.74 5.47 -11.85
C ASN A 154 -16.61 5.25 -10.81
N PRO A 155 -16.81 4.41 -9.77
CA PRO A 155 -15.82 4.19 -8.72
C PRO A 155 -14.49 3.67 -9.27
N LYS A 156 -14.53 2.94 -10.40
CA LYS A 156 -13.34 2.46 -11.12
C LYS A 156 -12.40 3.61 -11.50
N TYR A 157 -12.92 4.76 -11.90
CA TYR A 157 -12.08 5.90 -12.32
C TYR A 157 -11.27 6.45 -11.13
N ILE A 158 -11.89 6.50 -9.94
CA ILE A 158 -11.21 6.94 -8.71
C ILE A 158 -10.11 5.94 -8.33
N LEU A 159 -10.41 4.63 -8.33
CA LEU A 159 -9.40 3.63 -7.98
C LEU A 159 -8.26 3.58 -9.00
N HIS A 160 -8.57 3.65 -10.29
CA HIS A 160 -7.57 3.69 -11.35
C HIS A 160 -6.63 4.87 -11.15
N GLU A 161 -7.16 6.09 -11.00
CA GLU A 161 -6.35 7.30 -10.80
C GLU A 161 -5.52 7.23 -9.51
N LEU A 162 -6.09 6.71 -8.43
CA LEU A 162 -5.36 6.47 -7.17
C LEU A 162 -4.15 5.56 -7.40
N LEU A 163 -4.33 4.44 -8.10
CA LEU A 163 -3.24 3.51 -8.42
C LEU A 163 -2.21 4.13 -9.37
N THR A 164 -2.64 4.89 -10.38
CA THR A 164 -1.75 5.64 -11.28
C THR A 164 -0.79 6.53 -10.48
N GLN A 165 -1.33 7.36 -9.58
CA GLN A 165 -0.49 8.28 -8.79
C GLN A 165 0.44 7.54 -7.83
N ILE A 166 -0.01 6.44 -7.22
CA ILE A 166 0.83 5.61 -6.34
C ILE A 166 2.00 4.98 -7.10
N ILE A 167 1.76 4.46 -8.31
CA ILE A 167 2.82 3.86 -9.15
C ILE A 167 3.83 4.93 -9.57
N VAL A 168 3.37 6.12 -9.96
CA VAL A 168 4.26 7.26 -10.26
C VAL A 168 5.12 7.63 -9.05
N ILE A 169 4.51 7.76 -7.86
CA ILE A 169 5.24 8.04 -6.62
C ILE A 169 6.29 6.95 -6.33
N GLN A 170 5.95 5.68 -6.54
CA GLN A 170 6.90 4.58 -6.38
C GLN A 170 8.07 4.68 -7.35
N GLN A 171 7.81 4.96 -8.62
CA GLN A 171 8.84 5.11 -9.64
C GLN A 171 9.78 6.28 -9.31
N LEU A 172 9.24 7.42 -8.87
CA LEU A 172 10.03 8.58 -8.45
C LEU A 172 10.91 8.30 -7.22
N ASN A 173 10.47 7.38 -6.35
CA ASN A 173 11.22 6.98 -5.15
C ASN A 173 12.20 5.83 -5.41
N LYS A 174 12.29 5.27 -6.63
CA LYS A 174 13.28 4.23 -6.95
C LYS A 174 14.68 4.83 -6.97
N VAL A 175 15.54 4.36 -6.07
CA VAL A 175 16.97 4.67 -6.08
C VAL A 175 17.65 3.80 -7.14
N VAL A 176 18.33 4.42 -8.11
CA VAL A 176 19.13 3.70 -9.10
C VAL A 176 20.48 3.35 -8.48
N ILE A 177 20.77 2.06 -8.34
CA ILE A 177 22.09 1.58 -7.94
C ILE A 177 22.98 1.59 -9.18
N GLN A 178 24.08 2.34 -9.12
CA GLN A 178 25.03 2.47 -10.22
C GLN A 178 26.38 1.87 -9.86
N PRO A 179 27.05 1.16 -10.78
CA PRO A 179 28.43 0.72 -10.57
C PRO A 179 29.35 1.90 -10.31
N LEU A 180 30.34 1.72 -9.44
CA LEU A 180 31.37 2.72 -9.23
C LEU A 180 32.34 2.74 -10.41
N ASN A 181 32.51 3.89 -11.05
CA ASN A 181 33.41 4.07 -12.20
C ASN A 181 34.91 3.81 -11.89
N ASN A 182 35.31 3.87 -10.62
CA ASN A 182 36.68 3.64 -10.17
C ASN A 182 36.69 2.78 -8.89
N ALA A 183 36.04 1.61 -8.96
CA ALA A 183 35.90 0.71 -7.81
C ALA A 183 37.27 0.30 -7.21
N GLU A 184 38.32 0.23 -8.04
CA GLU A 184 39.69 -0.08 -7.64
C GLU A 184 40.32 0.97 -6.69
N LYS A 185 39.80 2.20 -6.66
CA LYS A 185 40.26 3.27 -5.75
C LYS A 185 39.56 3.23 -4.39
N LEU A 186 38.64 2.30 -4.19
CA LEU A 186 37.89 2.15 -2.96
C LEU A 186 38.75 1.42 -1.93
N THR A 187 39.08 2.12 -0.84
CA THR A 187 39.82 1.55 0.28
C THR A 187 38.87 1.23 1.42
N ILE A 188 39.25 0.27 2.28
CA ILE A 188 38.49 -0.07 3.49
C ILE A 188 38.20 1.19 4.32
N ASN A 189 39.19 2.07 4.50
CA ASN A 189 39.03 3.33 5.23
C ASN A 189 37.97 4.27 4.61
N LYS A 190 37.86 4.31 3.27
CA LYS A 190 36.80 5.09 2.60
C LYS A 190 35.43 4.47 2.84
N ILE A 191 35.31 3.14 2.76
CA ILE A 191 34.06 2.42 3.01
C ILE A 191 33.58 2.68 4.45
N ILE A 192 34.45 2.51 5.45
CA ILE A 192 34.13 2.75 6.86
C ILE A 192 33.64 4.19 7.07
N LYS A 193 34.34 5.19 6.49
CA LYS A 193 33.92 6.60 6.60
C LYS A 193 32.55 6.87 5.99
N VAL A 194 32.22 6.25 4.85
CA VAL A 194 30.92 6.42 4.20
C VAL A 194 29.82 5.77 5.04
N LEU A 195 30.05 4.54 5.53
CA LEU A 195 29.10 3.84 6.40
C LEU A 195 28.87 4.61 7.71
N ASP A 196 29.94 5.10 8.36
CA ASP A 196 29.83 5.95 9.56
C ASP A 196 29.02 7.23 9.27
N SER A 197 29.33 7.93 8.17
CA SER A 197 28.57 9.12 7.77
C SER A 197 27.08 8.82 7.54
N GLN A 198 26.74 7.64 7.03
CA GLN A 198 25.36 7.23 6.80
C GLN A 198 24.66 6.86 8.11
N PHE A 199 25.30 6.06 8.96
CA PHE A 199 24.69 5.55 10.19
C PHE A 199 24.64 6.57 11.31
N SER A 200 25.59 7.50 11.36
CA SER A 200 25.64 8.59 12.33
C SER A 200 24.78 9.80 11.91
N PHE A 201 24.17 9.78 10.71
CA PHE A 201 23.31 10.88 10.25
C PHE A 201 21.97 10.90 10.98
N ASN A 202 21.58 12.06 11.50
CA ASN A 202 20.27 12.25 12.11
C ASN A 202 19.19 12.54 11.06
N TYR A 203 18.52 11.49 10.59
CA TYR A 203 17.49 11.56 9.57
C TYR A 203 16.21 12.31 9.98
N LYS A 204 16.01 12.62 11.28
CA LYS A 204 14.80 13.30 11.81
C LYS A 204 13.47 12.65 11.38
N ILE A 205 13.48 11.35 11.08
CA ILE A 205 12.30 10.57 10.73
C ILE A 205 12.06 9.48 11.79
N PHE A 206 10.79 9.15 12.00
CA PHE A 206 10.42 8.03 12.87
C PHE A 206 11.05 6.73 12.36
N GLY A 207 11.77 6.01 13.24
CA GLY A 207 12.47 4.79 12.87
C GLY A 207 13.78 4.99 12.10
N GLY A 208 14.29 6.21 11.96
CA GLY A 208 15.58 6.47 11.31
C GLY A 208 16.75 5.72 11.95
N SER A 209 16.70 5.49 13.27
CA SER A 209 17.68 4.67 13.99
C SER A 209 17.69 3.19 13.60
N LYS A 210 16.67 2.71 12.87
CA LYS A 210 16.61 1.33 12.36
C LYS A 210 17.35 1.17 11.04
N LEU A 211 17.75 2.25 10.36
CA LEU A 211 18.43 2.17 9.07
C LEU A 211 19.75 1.39 9.13
N PRO A 212 20.64 1.59 10.13
CA PRO A 212 21.84 0.77 10.26
C PRO A 212 21.51 -0.71 10.45
N VAL A 213 20.53 -1.02 11.31
CA VAL A 213 20.08 -2.38 11.59
C VAL A 213 19.56 -3.07 10.32
N LEU A 214 18.73 -2.37 9.54
CA LEU A 214 18.22 -2.88 8.26
C LEU A 214 19.32 -3.07 7.23
N ALA A 215 20.27 -2.14 7.14
CA ALA A 215 21.40 -2.25 6.21
C ALA A 215 22.24 -3.49 6.51
N PHE A 216 22.60 -3.72 7.78
CA PHE A 216 23.31 -4.93 8.17
C PHE A 216 22.48 -6.19 7.94
N TYR A 217 21.21 -6.20 8.34
CA TYR A 217 20.33 -7.33 8.07
C TYR A 217 20.30 -7.68 6.57
N SER A 218 20.10 -6.69 5.69
CA SER A 218 20.07 -6.91 4.25
C SER A 218 21.40 -7.39 3.67
N LEU A 219 22.53 -6.85 4.14
CA LEU A 219 23.86 -7.32 3.75
C LEU A 219 24.07 -8.77 4.17
N TYR A 220 23.69 -9.11 5.39
CA TYR A 220 23.90 -10.45 5.91
C TYR A 220 22.88 -11.48 5.44
N ASP A 221 21.68 -11.05 5.02
CA ASP A 221 20.70 -11.96 4.43
C ASP A 221 21.10 -12.43 3.02
N ASP A 222 22.08 -11.75 2.40
CA ASP A 222 22.65 -12.12 1.12
C ASP A 222 23.30 -13.51 1.14
N LEU A 223 22.90 -14.34 0.17
CA LEU A 223 23.32 -15.75 0.09
C LEU A 223 24.82 -15.91 -0.22
N GLU A 224 25.40 -14.98 -0.99
CA GLU A 224 26.81 -15.02 -1.36
C GLU A 224 27.67 -14.73 -0.13
N LEU A 225 27.33 -13.69 0.64
CA LEU A 225 28.00 -13.38 1.91
C LEU A 225 27.89 -14.52 2.94
N LYS A 226 26.70 -15.12 3.08
CA LYS A 226 26.49 -16.30 3.95
C LYS A 226 27.39 -17.47 3.55
N SER A 227 27.62 -17.67 2.25
CA SER A 227 28.43 -18.78 1.73
C SER A 227 29.93 -18.58 1.97
N VAL A 228 30.43 -17.35 1.87
CA VAL A 228 31.87 -17.03 2.00
C VAL A 228 32.32 -17.03 3.47
N HIS A 229 31.45 -16.75 4.43
CA HIS A 229 31.84 -16.52 5.83
C HIS A 229 31.05 -17.33 6.87
N LYS A 230 30.74 -18.60 6.61
CA LYS A 230 29.93 -19.44 7.51
C LYS A 230 30.41 -19.49 8.97
N GLN A 231 31.72 -19.61 9.23
CA GLN A 231 32.26 -19.66 10.60
C GLN A 231 32.22 -18.29 11.29
N LYS A 232 32.68 -17.24 10.59
CA LYS A 232 32.66 -15.89 11.16
C LYS A 232 31.24 -15.38 11.42
N TRP A 233 30.29 -15.83 10.60
CA TRP A 233 28.86 -15.59 10.78
C TRP A 233 28.31 -16.19 12.08
N ILE A 234 28.67 -17.44 12.39
CA ILE A 234 28.25 -18.10 13.64
C ILE A 234 28.83 -17.37 14.87
N GLU A 235 30.05 -16.85 14.79
CA GLU A 235 30.64 -16.04 15.86
C GLU A 235 29.89 -14.72 16.07
N LEU A 236 29.63 -13.98 14.99
CA LEU A 236 28.93 -12.69 15.06
C LEU A 236 27.49 -12.81 15.56
N LEU A 237 26.76 -13.86 15.16
CA LEU A 237 25.42 -14.11 15.69
C LEU A 237 25.42 -14.32 17.20
N LYS A 238 26.40 -15.05 17.73
CA LYS A 238 26.54 -15.25 19.17
C LYS A 238 26.84 -13.95 19.91
N GLU A 239 27.69 -13.09 19.36
CA GLU A 239 27.96 -11.77 19.94
C GLU A 239 26.70 -10.90 19.98
N LEU A 240 25.95 -10.83 18.87
CA LEU A 240 24.71 -10.05 18.77
C LEU A 240 23.58 -10.59 19.67
N GLU A 241 23.49 -11.90 19.89
CA GLU A 241 22.51 -12.51 20.80
C GLU A 241 22.88 -12.33 22.28
N ASN A 242 24.17 -12.20 22.60
CA ASN A 242 24.63 -12.00 23.98
C ASN A 242 24.45 -10.55 24.48
N ASP A 243 24.36 -9.59 23.57
CA ASP A 243 24.19 -8.15 23.87
C ASP A 243 22.71 -7.70 23.91
N LEU A 244 21.76 -8.62 23.70
CA LEU A 244 20.29 -8.41 23.77
C LEU A 244 19.70 -8.93 25.09
#